data_AF-A0A399ZUI4-F1
#
_entry.id   AF-A0A399ZUI4-F1
#
_cell.length_a   1.000
_cell.length_b   1.000
_cell.length_c   1.000
_cell.angle_alpha   90.00
_cell.angle_beta   90.00
_cell.angle_gamma   90.00
#
_symmetry.space_group_name_H-M   'P 1'
#
loop_
_entity.id
_entity.type
_entity.pdbx_description
1 polymer ?
#
loop_
_entity_poly.entity_id
_entity_poly.type
_entity_poly.pdbx_seq_one_letter_code
_entity_poly.pdbx_strand_id
1 'polypeptide(L)'
;MKKLSPTMTLSEFDNGYWYSKELKEFASRIGVSYSNKLRKDELEQSIRHFLQTGEKITPRKISSPQGQLRDIDRGLSLELVVTHYTSNKTTKAFIQKEALKIFPHMPNKSGARYWLNRWREEQLEKGKKITYADLVKQFVKLNTTQGKLPRIPSTKFNNFIADFLESNNKATRTDAVVAWEELKRLNLPKTFKAWEKHQKA
;
A
#
# COMPACT_ATOMS: atom_id res chain seq x y z
N MET A 1 5.36 11.06 -21.72
CA MET A 1 4.70 10.94 -20.40
C MET A 1 4.70 12.30 -19.73
N LYS A 2 3.61 12.66 -19.04
CA LYS A 2 3.50 13.95 -18.34
C LYS A 2 4.53 13.98 -17.20
N LYS A 3 5.28 15.07 -17.05
CA LYS A 3 6.25 15.23 -15.95
C LYS A 3 5.57 15.83 -14.73
N LEU A 4 5.98 15.43 -13.52
CA LEU A 4 5.54 16.07 -12.27
C LEU A 4 5.90 17.56 -12.31
N SER A 5 5.00 18.43 -11.85
CA SER A 5 5.18 19.90 -11.84
C SER A 5 4.56 20.50 -10.59
N PRO A 6 5.18 21.53 -9.96
CA PRO A 6 4.57 22.25 -8.83
C PRO A 6 3.26 22.94 -9.18
N THR A 7 3.04 23.27 -10.45
CA THR A 7 1.86 23.97 -10.96
C THR A 7 0.76 23.04 -11.47
N MET A 8 0.95 21.72 -11.36
CA MET A 8 -0.06 20.78 -11.83
C MET A 8 -1.27 20.77 -10.90
N THR A 9 -2.46 20.63 -11.48
CA THR A 9 -3.68 20.48 -10.70
C THR A 9 -3.67 19.15 -9.93
N LEU A 10 -4.42 19.10 -8.84
CA LEU A 10 -4.62 17.86 -8.09
C LEU A 10 -5.19 16.75 -8.98
N SER A 11 -6.12 17.07 -9.88
CA SER A 11 -6.70 16.09 -10.80
C SER A 11 -5.65 15.49 -11.73
N GLU A 12 -4.73 16.31 -12.26
CA GLU A 12 -3.65 15.82 -13.13
C GLU A 12 -2.68 14.91 -12.36
N PHE A 13 -2.42 15.24 -11.09
CA PHE A 13 -1.61 14.39 -10.22
C PHE A 13 -2.31 13.06 -9.92
N ASP A 14 -3.58 13.07 -9.54
CA ASP A 14 -4.33 11.87 -9.17
C ASP A 14 -4.59 10.94 -10.35
N ASN A 15 -4.84 11.52 -11.53
CA ASN A 15 -4.94 10.80 -12.79
C ASN A 15 -3.58 10.33 -13.30
N GLY A 16 -2.47 10.81 -12.74
CA GLY A 16 -1.14 10.37 -13.08
C GLY A 16 -0.80 8.97 -12.58
N TYR A 17 0.13 8.32 -13.27
CA TYR A 17 0.79 7.10 -12.81
C TYR A 17 2.26 7.40 -12.54
N TRP A 18 2.60 7.53 -11.26
CA TRP A 18 3.92 7.92 -10.81
C TRP A 18 4.65 6.75 -10.16
N TYR A 19 5.90 6.55 -10.56
CA TYR A 19 6.81 5.63 -9.91
C TYR A 19 7.34 6.22 -8.60
N SER A 20 7.71 5.37 -7.65
CA SER A 20 8.23 5.82 -6.35
C SER A 20 9.48 6.70 -6.49
N LYS A 21 10.31 6.46 -7.50
CA LYS A 21 11.49 7.29 -7.79
C LYS A 21 11.10 8.70 -8.20
N GLU A 22 10.16 8.83 -9.13
CA GLU A 22 9.66 10.13 -9.61
C GLU A 22 9.00 10.93 -8.48
N LEU A 23 8.22 10.27 -7.63
CA LEU A 23 7.59 10.92 -6.47
C LEU A 23 8.64 11.43 -5.48
N LYS A 24 9.72 10.67 -5.24
CA LYS A 24 10.82 11.07 -4.34
C LYS A 24 11.60 12.25 -4.91
N GLU A 25 11.97 12.19 -6.18
CA GLU A 25 12.64 13.29 -6.89
C GLU A 25 11.79 14.56 -6.88
N PHE A 26 10.48 14.41 -7.11
CA PHE A 26 9.57 15.54 -7.07
C PHE A 26 9.43 16.12 -5.66
N ALA A 27 9.25 15.29 -4.63
CA ALA A 27 9.15 15.72 -3.24
C ALA A 27 10.39 16.50 -2.80
N SER A 28 11.60 16.02 -3.15
CA SER A 28 12.85 16.75 -2.91
C SER A 28 12.84 18.13 -3.58
N ARG A 29 12.40 18.20 -4.84
CA ARG A 29 12.36 19.45 -5.61
C ARG A 29 11.39 20.49 -5.03
N ILE A 30 10.25 20.07 -4.49
CA ILE A 30 9.29 20.97 -3.82
C ILE A 30 9.61 21.21 -2.34
N GLY A 31 10.71 20.64 -1.83
CA GLY A 31 11.14 20.79 -0.45
C GLY A 31 10.26 20.06 0.58
N VAL A 32 9.50 19.05 0.15
CA VAL A 32 8.80 18.13 1.07
C VAL A 32 9.84 17.17 1.64
N SER A 33 10.13 17.34 2.94
CA SER A 33 11.00 16.41 3.65
C SER A 33 10.37 15.03 3.69
N TYR A 34 11.11 13.98 3.38
CA TYR A 34 10.65 12.60 3.56
C TYR A 34 11.76 11.72 4.14
N SER A 35 11.37 10.70 4.90
CA SER A 35 12.31 9.65 5.30
C SER A 35 12.42 8.60 4.19
N ASN A 36 13.58 7.95 4.03
CA ASN A 36 13.72 6.82 3.10
C ASN A 36 12.75 5.67 3.39
N LYS A 37 12.19 5.62 4.61
CA LYS A 37 11.19 4.64 5.07
C LYS A 37 9.74 5.04 4.73
N LEU A 38 9.50 6.28 4.29
CA LEU A 38 8.18 6.75 3.92
C LEU A 38 7.64 5.93 2.74
N ARG A 39 6.42 5.42 2.87
CA ARG A 39 5.81 4.62 1.82
C ARG A 39 5.29 5.50 0.68
N LYS A 40 5.04 4.85 -0.46
CA LYS A 40 4.53 5.51 -1.67
C LYS A 40 3.20 6.22 -1.43
N ASP A 41 2.26 5.58 -0.73
CA ASP A 41 0.95 6.16 -0.41
C ASP A 41 1.06 7.40 0.49
N GLU A 42 1.91 7.36 1.52
CA GLU A 42 2.17 8.51 2.41
C GLU A 42 2.86 9.67 1.68
N LEU A 43 3.80 9.34 0.79
CA LEU A 43 4.47 10.32 -0.07
C LEU A 43 3.48 10.98 -1.04
N GLU A 44 2.61 10.19 -1.66
CA GLU A 44 1.53 10.72 -2.51
C GLU A 44 0.60 11.66 -1.72
N GLN A 45 0.23 11.33 -0.47
CA GLN A 45 -0.59 12.22 0.38
C GLN A 45 0.11 13.56 0.67
N SER A 46 1.41 13.51 0.98
CA SER A 46 2.20 14.73 1.26
C SER A 46 2.27 15.63 0.02
N ILE A 47 2.45 15.04 -1.16
CA ILE A 47 2.45 15.77 -2.44
C ILE A 47 1.06 16.33 -2.76
N ARG A 48 -0.02 15.56 -2.56
CA ARG A 48 -1.40 16.06 -2.75
C ARG A 48 -1.67 17.30 -1.91
N HIS A 49 -1.29 17.26 -0.64
CA HIS A 49 -1.48 18.39 0.25
C HIS A 49 -0.73 19.63 -0.23
N PHE A 50 0.52 19.49 -0.64
CA PHE A 50 1.30 20.58 -1.23
C PHE A 50 0.62 21.15 -2.49
N LEU A 51 0.16 20.30 -3.41
CA LEU A 51 -0.52 20.75 -4.63
C LEU A 51 -1.86 21.45 -4.34
N GLN A 52 -2.53 21.11 -3.23
CA GLN A 52 -3.79 21.73 -2.82
C GLN A 52 -3.61 23.08 -2.11
N THR A 53 -2.60 23.19 -1.25
CA THR A 53 -2.48 24.29 -0.28
C THR A 53 -1.24 25.17 -0.49
N GLY A 54 -0.24 24.68 -1.22
CA GLY A 54 1.11 25.26 -1.25
C GLY A 54 1.93 24.97 0.02
N GLU A 55 1.33 24.37 1.05
CA GLU A 55 1.99 24.10 2.33
C GLU A 55 2.73 22.77 2.32
N LYS A 56 3.82 22.73 3.08
CA LYS A 56 4.67 21.54 3.22
C LYS A 56 4.28 20.81 4.48
N ILE A 57 3.60 19.67 4.35
CA ILE A 57 3.54 18.72 5.46
C ILE A 57 4.87 18.00 5.53
N THR A 58 5.54 18.12 6.66
CA THR A 58 6.60 17.18 7.02
C THR A 58 5.90 15.91 7.51
N PRO A 59 6.03 14.77 6.81
CA PRO A 59 5.53 13.50 7.31
C PRO A 59 6.11 13.29 8.70
N ARG A 60 5.27 12.90 9.66
CA ARG A 60 5.69 12.67 11.05
C ARG A 60 6.98 11.85 11.02
N LYS A 61 8.06 12.37 11.60
CA LYS A 61 9.31 11.62 11.77
C LYS A 61 8.92 10.34 12.51
N ILE A 62 8.95 9.21 11.83
CA ILE A 62 8.94 7.91 12.50
C ILE A 62 10.28 7.88 13.21
N SER A 63 10.30 8.29 14.48
CA SER A 63 11.44 8.10 15.35
C SER A 63 11.74 6.62 15.30
N SER A 64 12.85 6.26 14.63
CA SER A 64 13.38 4.91 14.77
C SER A 64 13.73 4.81 16.25
N PRO A 65 13.24 3.80 16.98
CA PRO A 65 13.55 3.70 18.39
C PRO A 65 15.04 3.41 18.52
N GLN A 66 15.83 4.47 18.65
CA GLN A 66 17.28 4.38 18.79
C GLN A 66 17.57 3.60 20.07
N GLY A 67 18.34 2.52 19.93
CA GLY A 67 18.71 1.63 21.04
C GLY A 67 17.69 0.53 21.37
N GLN A 68 16.53 0.45 20.72
CA GLN A 68 15.61 -0.69 20.95
C GLN A 68 15.90 -1.85 19.99
N LEU A 69 16.12 -3.04 20.56
CA LEU A 69 16.18 -4.30 19.84
C LEU A 69 14.94 -4.49 18.96
N ARG A 70 15.11 -5.00 17.73
CA ARG A 70 13.96 -5.34 16.88
C ARG A 70 13.19 -6.47 17.53
N ASP A 71 11.88 -6.53 17.30
CA ASP A 71 11.05 -7.61 17.84
C ASP A 71 11.58 -9.00 17.44
N ILE A 72 12.15 -9.13 16.23
CA ILE A 72 12.80 -10.36 15.77
C ILE A 72 14.02 -10.76 16.62
N ASP A 73 14.81 -9.79 17.08
CA ASP A 73 16.02 -10.04 17.87
C ASP A 73 15.69 -10.41 19.32
N ARG A 74 14.47 -10.09 19.78
CA ARG A 74 13.95 -10.45 21.11
C ARG A 74 13.39 -11.86 21.18
N GLY A 75 13.30 -12.56 20.04
CA GLY A 75 12.63 -13.85 19.91
C GLY A 75 11.12 -13.69 19.73
N LEU A 76 10.63 -14.01 18.52
CA LEU A 76 9.20 -13.92 18.21
C LEU A 76 8.40 -14.95 19.00
N SER A 77 7.41 -14.48 19.77
CA SER A 77 6.46 -15.30 20.51
C SER A 77 5.07 -14.66 20.44
N LEU A 78 4.00 -15.41 20.72
CA LEU A 78 2.63 -14.88 20.68
C LEU A 78 2.40 -13.76 21.72
N GLU A 79 3.04 -13.88 22.89
CA GLU A 79 2.96 -12.90 23.99
C GLU A 79 3.82 -11.65 23.77
N LEU A 80 4.70 -11.67 22.77
CA LEU A 80 5.56 -10.53 22.48
C LEU A 80 4.72 -9.32 22.08
N VAL A 81 4.85 -8.23 22.86
CA VAL A 81 4.26 -6.93 22.51
C VAL A 81 4.98 -6.36 21.30
N VAL A 82 4.22 -5.93 20.31
CA VAL A 82 4.75 -5.35 19.06
C VAL A 82 5.28 -3.95 19.37
N THR A 83 6.59 -3.76 19.19
CA THR A 83 7.25 -2.49 19.50
C THR A 83 8.14 -2.02 18.36
N HIS A 84 9.01 -2.89 17.86
CA HIS A 84 9.93 -2.62 16.77
C HIS A 84 9.78 -3.68 15.67
N TYR A 85 8.58 -3.69 15.08
CA TYR A 85 8.19 -4.66 14.05
C TYR A 85 9.07 -4.54 12.80
N THR A 86 9.49 -5.70 12.26
CA THR A 86 10.23 -5.78 11.00
C THR A 86 9.53 -6.71 9.99
N SER A 87 9.14 -6.20 8.81
CA SER A 87 8.44 -6.97 7.76
C SER A 87 9.39 -7.88 6.93
N ASN A 88 10.16 -8.73 7.59
CA ASN A 88 11.12 -9.64 6.95
C ASN A 88 10.57 -11.07 6.76
N LYS A 89 11.37 -11.95 6.13
CA LYS A 89 11.01 -13.35 5.87
C LYS A 89 10.66 -14.10 7.16
N THR A 90 11.47 -13.96 8.21
CA THR A 90 11.29 -14.64 9.50
C THR A 90 10.00 -14.24 10.19
N THR A 91 9.73 -12.93 10.30
CA THR A 91 8.49 -12.42 10.90
C THR A 91 7.26 -12.89 10.13
N LYS A 92 7.32 -12.87 8.79
CA LYS A 92 6.23 -13.34 7.93
C LYS A 92 6.00 -14.84 8.08
N ALA A 93 7.06 -15.63 8.21
CA ALA A 93 6.99 -17.08 8.41
C ALA A 93 6.42 -17.42 9.79
N PHE A 94 6.83 -16.71 10.84
CA PHE A 94 6.26 -16.86 12.18
C PHE A 94 4.74 -16.62 12.17
N ILE A 95 4.29 -15.47 11.65
CA ILE A 95 2.85 -15.14 11.59
C ILE A 95 2.09 -16.19 10.77
N GLN A 96 2.64 -16.64 9.65
CA GLN A 96 2.03 -17.67 8.81
C GLN A 96 1.91 -19.01 9.55
N LYS A 97 2.99 -19.47 10.20
CA LYS A 97 3.03 -20.74 10.94
C LYS A 97 1.98 -20.74 12.05
N GLU A 98 1.93 -19.69 12.85
CA GLU A 98 0.95 -19.59 13.94
C GLU A 98 -0.49 -19.45 13.42
N ALA A 99 -0.70 -18.74 12.31
CA ALA A 99 -2.02 -18.65 11.68
C ALA A 99 -2.53 -20.00 11.18
N LEU A 100 -1.65 -20.84 10.61
CA LEU A 100 -2.01 -22.18 10.15
C LEU A 100 -2.36 -23.15 11.29
N LYS A 101 -1.87 -22.91 12.51
CA LYS A 101 -2.34 -23.68 13.68
C LYS A 101 -3.80 -23.37 14.03
N ILE A 102 -4.24 -22.14 13.79
CA ILE A 102 -5.63 -21.70 14.03
C ILE A 102 -6.53 -22.13 12.87
N PHE A 103 -6.04 -22.00 11.63
CA PHE A 103 -6.78 -22.32 10.42
C PHE A 103 -5.86 -23.09 9.44
N PRO A 104 -5.82 -24.44 9.51
CA PRO A 104 -4.88 -25.27 8.73
C PRO A 104 -4.94 -25.11 7.20
N HIS A 105 -6.09 -24.75 6.65
CA HIS A 105 -6.29 -24.58 5.20
C HIS A 105 -6.57 -23.12 4.82
N MET A 106 -5.85 -22.18 5.45
CA MET A 106 -6.14 -20.76 5.32
C MET A 106 -5.90 -20.29 3.89
N PRO A 107 -6.88 -19.61 3.25
CA PRO A 107 -6.67 -19.03 1.93
C PRO A 107 -5.51 -18.05 1.94
N ASN A 108 -4.72 -18.00 0.87
CA ASN A 108 -3.69 -16.98 0.70
C ASN A 108 -4.29 -15.75 -0.01
N LYS A 109 -4.97 -14.89 0.74
CA LYS A 109 -5.71 -13.77 0.17
C LYS A 109 -4.77 -12.63 -0.25
N SER A 110 -4.89 -12.21 -1.50
CA SER A 110 -4.13 -11.07 -2.05
C SER A 110 -4.40 -9.81 -1.21
N GLY A 111 -3.32 -9.09 -0.88
CA GLY A 111 -3.37 -7.87 -0.08
C GLY A 111 -3.45 -8.07 1.44
N ALA A 112 -3.65 -9.30 1.96
CA ALA A 112 -3.76 -9.55 3.40
C ALA A 112 -2.54 -9.02 4.18
N ARG A 113 -1.33 -9.16 3.64
CA ARG A 113 -0.11 -8.63 4.28
C ARG A 113 -0.04 -7.10 4.28
N TYR A 114 -0.56 -6.45 3.25
CA TYR A 114 -0.63 -4.98 3.20
C TYR A 114 -1.59 -4.48 4.28
N TRP A 115 -2.81 -5.03 4.31
CA TRP A 115 -3.84 -4.64 5.27
C TRP A 115 -3.47 -4.99 6.71
N LEU A 116 -2.73 -6.07 6.95
CA LEU A 116 -2.17 -6.38 8.28
C LEU A 116 -1.20 -5.28 8.75
N ASN A 117 -0.31 -4.82 7.87
CA ASN A 117 0.63 -3.75 8.21
C ASN A 117 -0.09 -2.43 8.51
N ARG A 118 -1.11 -2.07 7.71
CA ARG A 118 -1.94 -0.88 7.94
C ARG A 118 -2.68 -0.97 9.27
N TRP A 119 -3.33 -2.09 9.53
CA TRP A 119 -4.02 -2.33 10.80
C TRP A 119 -3.07 -2.21 12.00
N ARG A 120 -1.87 -2.81 11.92
CA ARG A 120 -0.86 -2.72 12.99
C ARG A 120 -0.54 -1.26 13.29
N GLU A 121 -0.21 -0.49 12.25
CA GLU A 121 0.16 0.92 12.38
C GLU A 121 -0.97 1.73 13.01
N GLU A 122 -2.20 1.55 12.55
CA GLU A 122 -3.38 2.20 13.12
C GLU A 122 -3.61 1.85 14.60
N GLN A 123 -3.31 0.61 15.03
CA GLN A 123 -3.41 0.26 16.45
C GLN A 123 -2.33 0.96 17.28
N LEU A 124 -1.08 0.98 16.78
CA LEU A 124 0.05 1.62 17.46
C LEU A 124 -0.16 3.15 17.55
N GLU A 125 -0.67 3.78 16.49
CA GLU A 125 -1.01 5.21 16.47
C GLU A 125 -2.09 5.56 17.49
N LYS A 126 -3.04 4.65 17.74
CA LYS A 126 -4.06 4.77 18.80
C LYS A 126 -3.52 4.48 20.20
N GLY A 127 -2.21 4.26 20.36
CA GLY A 127 -1.58 3.94 21.64
C GLY A 127 -1.93 2.55 22.19
N LYS A 128 -2.50 1.66 21.37
CA LYS A 128 -2.87 0.32 21.81
C LYS A 128 -1.62 -0.57 21.91
N LYS A 129 -1.54 -1.33 23.00
CA LYS A 129 -0.56 -2.40 23.17
C LYS A 129 -1.10 -3.68 22.53
N ILE A 130 -0.63 -3.99 21.32
CA ILE A 130 -0.97 -5.22 20.61
C ILE A 130 0.18 -6.23 20.69
N THR A 131 -0.14 -7.52 20.68
CA THR A 131 0.84 -8.61 20.67
C THR A 131 0.94 -9.27 19.29
N TYR A 132 1.91 -10.15 19.13
CA TYR A 132 2.00 -11.01 17.96
C TYR A 132 0.83 -11.99 17.84
N ALA A 133 0.19 -12.38 18.96
CA ALA A 133 -1.07 -13.11 18.92
C ALA A 133 -2.17 -12.31 18.22
N ASP A 134 -2.26 -11.00 18.48
CA ASP A 134 -3.24 -10.14 17.80
C ASP A 134 -2.94 -10.00 16.30
N LEU A 135 -1.66 -9.89 15.92
CA LEU A 135 -1.26 -9.91 14.51
C LEU A 135 -1.68 -11.20 13.81
N VAL A 136 -1.49 -12.35 14.46
CA VAL A 136 -1.89 -13.67 13.93
C VAL A 136 -3.41 -13.74 13.77
N LYS A 137 -4.19 -13.36 14.79
CA LYS A 137 -5.66 -13.34 14.74
C LYS A 137 -6.16 -12.42 13.62
N GLN A 138 -5.60 -11.22 13.50
CA GLN A 138 -5.96 -10.29 12.43
C GLN A 138 -5.57 -10.83 11.05
N PHE A 139 -4.43 -11.52 10.93
CA PHE A 139 -4.02 -12.13 9.67
C PHE A 139 -4.98 -13.26 9.25
N VAL A 140 -5.42 -14.10 10.19
CA VAL A 140 -6.46 -15.12 9.94
C VAL A 140 -7.76 -14.44 9.50
N LYS A 141 -8.22 -13.42 10.23
CA LYS A 141 -9.42 -12.65 9.87
C LYS A 141 -9.35 -12.11 8.44
N LEU A 142 -8.25 -11.47 8.06
CA LEU A 142 -8.08 -10.89 6.71
C LEU A 142 -8.14 -11.96 5.63
N ASN A 143 -7.54 -13.13 5.85
CA ASN A 143 -7.53 -14.21 4.87
C ASN A 143 -8.86 -14.98 4.77
N THR A 144 -9.66 -14.98 5.83
CA THR A 144 -10.94 -15.70 5.91
C THR A 144 -12.17 -14.81 5.67
N THR A 145 -12.01 -13.48 5.68
CA THR A 145 -13.09 -12.52 5.39
C THR A 145 -13.78 -12.87 4.07
N GLN A 146 -15.11 -12.90 4.02
CA GLN A 146 -15.84 -13.19 2.79
C GLN A 146 -15.59 -12.11 1.72
N GLY A 147 -15.58 -12.51 0.44
CA GLY A 147 -15.31 -11.60 -0.67
C GLY A 147 -13.85 -11.15 -0.77
N LYS A 148 -13.61 -10.01 -1.44
CA LYS A 148 -12.27 -9.45 -1.67
C LYS A 148 -11.92 -8.44 -0.59
N LEU A 149 -10.62 -8.38 -0.26
CA LEU A 149 -10.12 -7.24 0.51
C LEU A 149 -10.17 -5.97 -0.35
N PRO A 150 -10.25 -4.78 0.26
CA PRO A 150 -10.22 -3.53 -0.48
C PRO A 150 -8.96 -3.42 -1.36
N ARG A 151 -9.11 -2.80 -2.53
CA ARG A 151 -8.01 -2.53 -3.45
C ARG A 151 -6.97 -1.63 -2.76
N ILE A 152 -5.69 -1.91 -3.00
CA ILE A 152 -4.60 -1.16 -2.37
C ILE A 152 -4.39 0.13 -3.18
N PRO A 153 -4.62 1.34 -2.64
CA PRO A 153 -4.64 2.56 -3.44
C PRO A 153 -3.35 2.84 -4.21
N SER A 154 -2.20 2.52 -3.61
CA SER A 154 -0.89 2.79 -4.23
C SER A 154 -0.54 1.85 -5.40
N THR A 155 -1.21 0.70 -5.53
CA THR A 155 -0.92 -0.33 -6.55
C THR A 155 -1.90 -0.25 -7.72
N LYS A 156 -2.04 0.94 -8.32
CA LYS A 156 -2.98 1.23 -9.42
C LYS A 156 -2.93 0.19 -10.56
N PHE A 157 -1.72 -0.17 -11.01
CA PHE A 157 -1.52 -1.21 -12.04
C PHE A 157 -2.11 -2.57 -11.64
N ASN A 158 -1.76 -3.08 -10.45
CA ASN A 158 -2.26 -4.38 -9.99
C ASN A 158 -3.78 -4.40 -9.83
N ASN A 159 -4.36 -3.29 -9.36
CA ASN A 159 -5.81 -3.16 -9.25
C ASN A 159 -6.45 -3.20 -10.65
N PHE A 160 -5.93 -2.41 -11.60
CA PHE A 160 -6.40 -2.38 -12.97
C PHE A 160 -6.38 -3.76 -13.62
N ILE A 161 -5.24 -4.46 -13.57
CA ILE A 161 -5.11 -5.79 -14.19
C ILE A 161 -6.10 -6.78 -13.57
N ALA A 162 -6.27 -6.74 -12.24
CA ALA A 162 -7.20 -7.63 -11.57
C ALA A 162 -8.66 -7.33 -11.92
N ASP A 163 -9.06 -6.06 -11.99
CA ASP A 163 -10.42 -5.65 -12.37
C ASP A 163 -10.72 -5.94 -13.85
N PHE A 164 -9.72 -5.75 -14.73
CA PHE A 164 -9.81 -6.03 -16.16
C PHE A 164 -10.05 -7.52 -16.42
N LEU A 165 -9.23 -8.40 -15.84
CA LEU A 165 -9.35 -9.85 -16.06
C LEU A 165 -10.65 -10.42 -15.49
N GLU A 166 -11.14 -9.87 -14.39
CA GLU A 166 -12.43 -10.25 -13.81
C GLU A 166 -13.62 -9.86 -14.68
N SER A 167 -13.53 -8.72 -15.35
CA SER A 167 -14.61 -8.22 -16.22
C SER A 167 -14.55 -8.82 -17.63
N ASN A 168 -13.43 -9.47 -17.98
CA ASN A 168 -13.17 -9.99 -19.32
C ASN A 168 -12.67 -11.45 -19.24
N ASN A 169 -13.59 -12.40 -19.05
CA ASN A 169 -13.28 -13.81 -18.80
C ASN A 169 -12.44 -14.53 -19.88
N LYS A 170 -12.35 -13.98 -21.09
CA LYS A 170 -11.53 -14.53 -22.19
C LYS A 170 -10.20 -13.78 -22.40
N ALA A 171 -10.01 -12.66 -21.72
CA ALA A 171 -8.85 -11.82 -21.94
C ALA A 171 -7.64 -12.33 -21.15
N THR A 172 -6.47 -12.14 -21.74
CA THR A 172 -5.19 -12.51 -21.16
C THR A 172 -4.61 -11.37 -20.35
N ARG A 173 -3.59 -11.69 -19.54
CA ARG A 173 -2.79 -10.67 -18.86
C ARG A 173 -2.13 -9.69 -19.86
N THR A 174 -1.78 -10.16 -21.05
CA THR A 174 -1.19 -9.34 -22.11
C THR A 174 -2.19 -8.28 -22.56
N ASP A 175 -3.44 -8.66 -22.79
CA ASP A 175 -4.51 -7.73 -23.17
C ASP A 175 -4.73 -6.66 -22.09
N ALA A 176 -4.71 -7.08 -20.83
CA ALA A 176 -4.81 -6.16 -19.69
C ALA A 176 -3.63 -5.16 -19.64
N VAL A 177 -2.42 -5.60 -20.01
CA VAL A 177 -1.24 -4.72 -20.09
C VAL A 177 -1.37 -3.73 -21.24
N VAL A 178 -1.87 -4.15 -22.40
CA VAL A 178 -2.11 -3.24 -23.55
C VAL A 178 -3.10 -2.14 -23.16
N ALA A 179 -4.26 -2.52 -22.59
CA ALA A 179 -5.26 -1.59 -22.09
C ALA A 179 -4.70 -0.63 -21.02
N TRP A 180 -3.82 -1.13 -20.16
CA TRP A 180 -3.15 -0.29 -19.16
C TRP A 180 -2.19 0.73 -19.80
N GLU A 181 -1.40 0.33 -20.80
CA GLU A 181 -0.50 1.22 -21.52
C GLU A 181 -1.26 2.38 -22.20
N GLU A 182 -2.45 2.11 -22.74
CA GLU A 182 -3.36 3.13 -23.23
C GLU A 182 -3.82 4.07 -22.12
N LEU A 183 -4.39 3.52 -21.04
CA LEU A 183 -4.90 4.31 -19.92
C LEU A 183 -3.83 5.20 -19.29
N LYS A 184 -2.56 4.75 -19.27
CA LYS A 184 -1.43 5.54 -18.77
C LYS A 184 -1.24 6.86 -19.51
N ARG A 185 -1.60 6.93 -20.79
CA ARG A 185 -1.44 8.14 -21.64
C ARG A 185 -2.59 9.14 -21.46
N LEU A 186 -3.73 8.68 -20.94
CA LEU A 186 -4.93 9.50 -20.77
C LEU A 186 -4.91 10.27 -19.45
N ASN A 187 -5.50 11.46 -19.42
CA ASN A 187 -5.76 12.20 -18.18
C ASN A 187 -7.04 11.70 -17.49
N LEU A 188 -7.09 10.40 -17.19
CA LEU A 188 -8.20 9.72 -16.54
C LEU A 188 -7.76 9.02 -15.27
N PRO A 189 -8.69 8.77 -14.33
CA PRO A 189 -8.42 7.91 -13.17
C PRO A 189 -7.85 6.57 -13.63
N LYS A 190 -6.75 6.13 -13.03
CA LYS A 190 -6.06 4.89 -13.41
C LYS A 190 -6.77 3.64 -12.86
N THR A 191 -8.02 3.48 -13.25
CA THR A 191 -8.94 2.41 -12.83
C THR A 191 -9.56 1.76 -14.06
N PHE A 192 -9.91 0.47 -13.96
CA PHE A 192 -10.55 -0.25 -15.06
C PHE A 192 -11.86 0.41 -15.49
N LYS A 193 -12.71 0.79 -14.52
CA LYS A 193 -13.99 1.47 -14.77
C LYS A 193 -13.84 2.76 -15.60
N ALA A 194 -12.80 3.56 -15.34
CA ALA A 194 -12.57 4.78 -16.09
C ALA A 194 -12.10 4.51 -17.52
N TRP A 195 -11.23 3.51 -17.73
CA TRP A 195 -10.84 3.07 -19.07
C TRP A 195 -12.03 2.50 -19.84
N GLU A 196 -12.83 1.62 -19.22
CA GLU A 196 -14.01 1.02 -19.85
C GLU A 196 -15.02 2.08 -20.29
N LYS A 197 -15.29 3.08 -19.43
CA LYS A 197 -16.16 4.20 -19.79
C LYS A 197 -15.61 5.00 -20.98
N HIS A 198 -14.29 5.19 -21.06
CA HIS A 198 -13.66 5.90 -22.16
C HIS A 198 -13.71 5.11 -23.47
N GLN A 199 -13.62 3.79 -23.44
CA GLN A 199 -13.74 2.94 -24.64
C GLN A 199 -15.17 2.91 -25.23
N LYS A 200 -16.18 3.24 -24.42
CA LYS A 200 -17.60 3.26 -24.82
C LYS A 200 -18.09 4.66 -25.21
N ALA A 201 -17.25 5.68 -25.11
CA ALA A 201 -17.56 7.07 -25.43
C ALA A 201 -17.02 7.42 -26.81
#